data_AF-A0A7C1FVP7-F1
#
_entry.id   AF-A0A7C1FVP7-F1
#
_cell.length_a   1.000
_cell.length_b   1.000
_cell.length_c   1.000
_cell.angle_alpha   90.00
_cell.angle_beta   90.00
_cell.angle_gamma   90.00
#
_symmetry.space_group_name_H-M   'P 1'
#
loop_
_entity.id
_entity.type
_entity.pdbx_description
1 polymer ?
#
loop_
_entity_poly.entity_id
_entity_poly.type
_entity_poly.pdbx_seq_one_letter_code
_entity_poly.pdbx_strand_id
1 'polypeptide(L)'
;MGGINHKPTKDPMIAFSALLSRAACEGLVAVHQANIAIEDAILADLSGQSEISASHVTKAIELMTTAVDKVDAIVTSYDRMIEAARTSGYEGNPLASRVTEVVSRDLFERRVLPPSIVEPAWGELVERISRDNLLPTFRWEQEQFKALRTPMHALIDVLRECRVSAEQGSLVQMVEHNRIPLRQRFMPVFSRWHYLVTMFLYSAAICTELYYHSDGLGTLVEESRPSAELRQREVESVAQ
;
A
#
# COMPACT_ATOMS: atom_id res chain seq x y z
N MET A 1 -11.30 -5.67 11.35
CA MET A 1 -10.28 -4.80 10.73
C MET A 1 -10.24 -5.13 9.24
N GLY A 2 -10.74 -4.23 8.37
CA GLY A 2 -10.80 -4.47 6.93
C GLY A 2 -9.80 -3.58 6.18
N GLY A 3 -8.71 -4.17 5.69
CA GLY A 3 -7.60 -3.48 4.99
C GLY A 3 -6.24 -3.83 5.58
N ILE A 4 -5.14 -3.45 4.89
CA ILE A 4 -3.80 -3.43 5.49
C ILE A 4 -3.90 -2.61 6.77
N ASN A 5 -3.40 -3.10 7.91
CA ASN A 5 -3.57 -2.41 9.19
C ASN A 5 -3.21 -0.93 9.05
N HIS A 6 -4.09 -0.04 9.49
CA HIS A 6 -3.80 1.39 9.48
C HIS A 6 -2.65 1.63 10.46
N LYS A 7 -1.84 2.66 10.20
CA LYS A 7 -0.78 3.09 11.12
C LYS A 7 -1.46 3.78 12.31
N PRO A 8 -1.50 3.21 13.51
CA PRO A 8 -2.02 3.93 14.65
C PRO A 8 -1.05 5.04 14.98
N THR A 9 -1.67 6.15 15.33
CA THR A 9 -1.10 7.47 15.54
C THR A 9 -1.99 8.11 16.61
N LYS A 10 -1.68 9.33 17.07
CA LYS A 10 -2.63 10.04 17.94
C LYS A 10 -4.01 10.17 17.27
N ASP A 11 -5.08 10.23 18.07
CA ASP A 11 -6.48 10.27 17.62
C ASP A 11 -6.77 11.15 16.39
N PRO A 12 -6.22 12.39 16.27
CA PRO A 12 -6.50 13.27 15.13
C PRO A 12 -6.05 12.73 13.77
N MET A 13 -5.14 11.75 13.76
CA MET A 13 -4.54 11.20 12.54
C MET A 13 -5.18 9.87 12.11
N ILE A 14 -5.92 9.19 12.98
CA ILE A 14 -6.47 7.84 12.73
C ILE A 14 -7.35 7.83 11.48
N ALA A 15 -8.22 8.84 11.32
CA ALA A 15 -9.10 8.93 10.16
C ALA A 15 -8.32 8.97 8.83
N PHE A 16 -7.22 9.73 8.79
CA PHE A 16 -6.39 9.85 7.59
C PHE A 16 -5.54 8.61 7.33
N SER A 17 -5.06 7.96 8.40
CA SER A 17 -4.38 6.67 8.31
C SER A 17 -5.29 5.56 7.76
N ALA A 18 -6.56 5.54 8.15
CA ALA A 18 -7.56 4.62 7.61
C ALA A 18 -7.88 4.90 6.14
N LEU A 19 -8.05 6.17 5.75
CA LEU A 19 -8.25 6.56 4.35
C LEU A 19 -7.07 6.17 3.46
N LEU A 20 -5.86 6.38 3.98
CA LEU A 20 -4.61 6.00 3.33
C LEU A 20 -4.55 4.48 3.08
N SER A 21 -4.80 3.67 4.12
CA SER A 21 -4.84 2.21 3.99
C SER A 21 -5.87 1.76 2.95
N ARG A 22 -7.07 2.33 3.00
CA ARG A 22 -8.13 2.02 2.03
C ARG A 22 -7.69 2.32 0.60
N ALA A 23 -7.12 3.50 0.36
CA ALA A 23 -6.68 3.92 -0.97
C ALA A 23 -5.54 3.02 -1.50
N ALA A 24 -4.59 2.63 -0.65
CA ALA A 24 -3.51 1.70 -1.01
C ALA A 24 -4.06 0.33 -1.44
N CYS A 25 -5.05 -0.20 -0.70
CA CYS A 25 -5.72 -1.46 -1.03
C CYS A 25 -6.52 -1.37 -2.33
N GLU A 26 -7.34 -0.32 -2.48
CA GLU A 26 -8.17 -0.09 -3.68
C GLU A 26 -7.29 0.04 -4.94
N GLY A 27 -6.16 0.73 -4.85
CA GLY A 27 -5.24 0.87 -5.98
C GLY A 27 -4.56 -0.45 -6.35
N LEU A 28 -4.21 -1.29 -5.36
CA LEU A 28 -3.64 -2.62 -5.63
C LEU A 28 -4.66 -3.53 -6.34
N VAL A 29 -5.91 -3.52 -5.87
CA VAL A 29 -7.00 -4.26 -6.50
C VAL A 29 -7.18 -3.82 -7.96
N ALA A 30 -7.19 -2.51 -8.21
CA ALA A 30 -7.33 -1.97 -9.56
C ALA A 30 -6.19 -2.42 -10.49
N VAL A 31 -4.93 -2.40 -10.01
CA VAL A 31 -3.77 -2.88 -10.78
C VAL A 31 -3.88 -4.39 -11.10
N HIS A 32 -4.30 -5.22 -10.14
CA HIS A 32 -4.53 -6.65 -10.39
C HIS A 32 -5.67 -6.91 -11.38
N GLN A 33 -6.77 -6.20 -11.25
CA GLN A 33 -7.89 -6.32 -12.17
C GLN A 33 -7.49 -5.86 -13.58
N ALA A 34 -6.66 -4.83 -13.70
CA ALA A 34 -6.12 -4.40 -14.98
C ALA A 34 -5.25 -5.49 -15.61
N ASN A 35 -4.42 -6.20 -14.81
CA ASN A 35 -3.68 -7.35 -15.30
C ASN A 35 -4.60 -8.44 -15.85
N ILE A 36 -5.64 -8.81 -15.09
CA ILE A 36 -6.62 -9.83 -15.51
C ILE A 36 -7.28 -9.42 -16.83
N ALA A 37 -7.72 -8.16 -16.94
CA ALA A 37 -8.32 -7.66 -18.17
C ALA A 37 -7.36 -7.70 -19.37
N ILE A 38 -6.05 -7.48 -19.16
CA ILE A 38 -5.06 -7.64 -20.24
C ILE A 38 -4.94 -9.11 -20.67
N GLU A 39 -4.91 -10.05 -19.73
CA GLU A 39 -4.88 -11.49 -20.05
C GLU A 39 -6.15 -11.93 -20.81
N ASP A 40 -7.32 -11.46 -20.38
CA ASP A 40 -8.58 -11.72 -21.08
C ASP A 40 -8.56 -11.14 -22.50
N ALA A 41 -7.95 -9.97 -22.70
CA ALA A 41 -7.78 -9.38 -24.02
C ALA A 41 -6.88 -10.23 -24.93
N ILE A 42 -5.81 -10.81 -24.38
CA ILE A 42 -4.89 -11.72 -25.09
C ILE A 42 -5.63 -12.99 -25.51
N LEU A 43 -6.40 -13.60 -24.60
CA LEU A 43 -7.17 -14.81 -24.89
C LEU A 43 -8.24 -14.58 -25.96
N ALA A 44 -8.91 -13.43 -25.92
CA ALA A 44 -9.89 -13.03 -26.93
C ALA A 44 -9.24 -12.80 -28.32
N ASP A 45 -8.09 -12.12 -28.37
CA ASP A 45 -7.33 -11.88 -29.61
C ASP A 45 -6.87 -13.20 -30.26
N LEU A 46 -6.33 -14.14 -29.46
CA LEU A 46 -5.97 -15.49 -29.92
C LEU A 46 -7.16 -16.29 -30.45
N SER A 47 -8.36 -16.00 -29.96
CA SER A 47 -9.61 -16.64 -30.39
C SER A 47 -10.24 -15.94 -31.60
N GLY A 48 -9.59 -14.91 -32.15
CA GLY A 48 -10.12 -14.10 -33.27
C GLY A 48 -11.28 -13.18 -32.89
N GLN A 49 -11.47 -12.90 -31.60
CA GLN A 49 -12.57 -12.07 -31.07
C GLN A 49 -12.08 -10.63 -30.82
N SER A 50 -11.78 -9.90 -31.90
CA SER A 50 -11.17 -8.56 -31.83
C SER A 50 -12.00 -7.54 -31.03
N GLU A 51 -13.32 -7.52 -31.18
CA GLU A 51 -14.21 -6.62 -30.43
C GLU A 51 -14.16 -6.89 -28.92
N ILE A 52 -14.15 -8.17 -28.52
CA ILE A 52 -14.07 -8.59 -27.11
C ILE A 52 -12.68 -8.25 -26.56
N SER A 53 -11.62 -8.49 -27.34
CA SER A 53 -10.26 -8.10 -26.97
C SER A 53 -10.14 -6.59 -26.71
N ALA A 54 -10.64 -5.75 -27.62
CA ALA A 54 -10.64 -4.30 -27.46
C ALA A 54 -11.45 -3.82 -26.25
N SER A 55 -12.56 -4.49 -25.94
CA SER A 55 -13.37 -4.23 -24.74
C SER A 55 -12.57 -4.50 -23.46
N HIS A 56 -11.86 -5.63 -23.39
CA HIS A 56 -11.01 -5.96 -22.25
C HIS A 56 -9.83 -4.99 -22.10
N VAL A 57 -9.19 -4.54 -23.18
CA VAL A 57 -8.16 -3.48 -23.10
C VAL A 57 -8.75 -2.16 -22.60
N THR A 58 -9.95 -1.79 -23.05
CA THR A 58 -10.67 -0.61 -22.54
C THR A 58 -10.91 -0.73 -21.03
N LYS A 59 -11.29 -1.92 -20.56
CA LYS A 59 -11.45 -2.18 -19.13
C LYS A 59 -10.14 -2.03 -18.36
N ALA A 60 -9.02 -2.51 -18.91
CA ALA A 60 -7.71 -2.33 -18.30
C ALA A 60 -7.32 -0.83 -18.19
N ILE A 61 -7.65 -0.01 -19.18
CA ILE A 61 -7.43 1.45 -19.14
C ILE A 61 -8.22 2.11 -18.00
N GLU A 62 -9.50 1.78 -17.85
CA GLU A 62 -10.35 2.30 -16.76
C GLU A 62 -9.78 1.95 -15.38
N LEU A 63 -9.35 0.70 -15.21
CA LEU A 63 -8.79 0.19 -13.96
C LEU A 63 -7.43 0.83 -13.65
N MET A 64 -6.57 1.00 -14.65
CA MET A 64 -5.31 1.73 -14.46
C MET A 64 -5.53 3.21 -14.14
N THR A 65 -6.56 3.84 -14.72
CA THR A 65 -6.95 5.22 -14.39
C THR A 65 -7.44 5.30 -12.94
N THR A 66 -8.27 4.35 -12.52
CA THR A 66 -8.69 4.22 -11.12
C THR A 66 -7.47 4.09 -10.20
N ALA A 67 -6.49 3.27 -10.56
CA ALA A 67 -5.26 3.12 -9.77
C ALA A 67 -4.47 4.43 -9.66
N VAL A 68 -4.40 5.25 -10.72
CA VAL A 68 -3.81 6.60 -10.67
C VAL A 68 -4.56 7.49 -9.68
N ASP A 69 -5.89 7.52 -9.73
CA ASP A 69 -6.70 8.30 -8.78
C ASP A 69 -6.44 7.87 -7.32
N LYS A 70 -6.12 6.59 -7.10
CA LYS A 70 -5.73 6.10 -5.76
C LYS A 70 -4.34 6.56 -5.33
N VAL A 71 -3.38 6.75 -6.25
CA VAL A 71 -2.11 7.43 -5.91
C VAL A 71 -2.40 8.82 -5.35
N ASP A 72 -3.31 9.56 -5.99
CA ASP A 72 -3.64 10.94 -5.59
C ASP A 72 -4.34 10.98 -4.23
N ALA A 73 -5.24 10.01 -4.00
CA ALA A 73 -5.89 9.83 -2.70
C ALA A 73 -4.89 9.45 -1.59
N ILE A 74 -3.90 8.59 -1.88
CA ILE A 74 -2.80 8.24 -0.97
C ILE A 74 -1.99 9.47 -0.61
N VAL A 75 -1.54 10.23 -1.61
CA VAL A 75 -0.74 11.46 -1.40
C VAL A 75 -1.50 12.47 -0.55
N THR A 76 -2.77 12.72 -0.88
CA THR A 76 -3.64 13.63 -0.13
C THR A 76 -3.86 13.15 1.32
N SER A 77 -3.97 11.84 1.53
CA SER A 77 -4.17 11.28 2.86
C SER A 77 -2.91 11.40 3.72
N TYR A 78 -1.72 11.23 3.14
CA TYR A 78 -0.46 11.52 3.82
C TYR A 78 -0.37 13.01 4.21
N ASP A 79 -0.67 13.94 3.30
CA ASP A 79 -0.64 15.38 3.59
C ASP A 79 -1.56 15.74 4.77
N ARG A 80 -2.80 15.24 4.74
CA ARG A 80 -3.76 15.47 5.83
C ARG A 80 -3.34 14.84 7.14
N MET A 81 -2.75 13.64 7.10
CA MET A 81 -2.22 12.97 8.28
C MET A 81 -1.05 13.76 8.90
N ILE A 82 -0.11 14.22 8.10
CA ILE A 82 1.04 15.02 8.55
C ILE A 82 0.59 16.38 9.08
N GLU A 83 -0.40 17.01 8.44
CA GLU A 83 -0.97 18.27 8.91
C GLU A 83 -1.70 18.09 10.25
N ALA A 84 -2.51 17.04 10.40
CA ALA A 84 -3.16 16.72 11.67
C ALA A 84 -2.15 16.44 12.79
N ALA A 85 -1.02 15.79 12.49
CA ALA A 85 0.09 15.62 13.41
C ALA A 85 0.63 16.97 13.89
N ARG A 86 0.88 17.89 12.95
CA ARG A 86 1.38 19.24 13.24
C ARG A 86 0.39 20.04 14.11
N THR A 87 -0.89 20.04 13.76
CA THR A 87 -1.93 20.77 14.51
C THR A 87 -2.11 20.23 15.94
N SER A 88 -1.88 18.93 16.15
CA SER A 88 -1.99 18.28 17.46
C SER A 88 -0.69 18.28 18.28
N GLY A 89 0.38 18.89 17.78
CA GLY A 89 1.69 18.89 18.46
C GLY A 89 2.32 17.50 18.56
N TYR A 90 2.00 16.60 17.63
CA TYR A 90 2.67 15.30 17.54
C TYR A 90 4.00 15.44 16.82
N GLU A 91 5.10 15.12 17.51
CA GLU A 91 6.47 15.24 16.96
C GLU A 91 7.05 13.90 16.50
N GLY A 92 6.34 12.79 16.74
CA GLY A 92 6.81 11.44 16.43
C GLY A 92 6.67 10.49 17.62
N ASN A 93 7.22 9.29 17.49
CA ASN A 93 7.22 8.30 18.57
C ASN A 93 8.52 8.39 19.38
N PRO A 94 8.47 8.42 20.73
CA PRO A 94 9.66 8.53 21.57
C PRO A 94 10.59 7.30 21.49
N LEU A 95 10.09 6.15 21.04
CA LEU A 95 10.83 4.91 20.91
C LEU A 95 11.40 4.69 19.50
N ALA A 96 11.20 5.64 18.57
CA ALA A 96 11.62 5.47 17.17
C ALA A 96 13.13 5.20 17.01
N SER A 97 13.99 5.85 17.79
CA SER A 97 15.45 5.62 17.78
C SER A 97 15.86 4.23 18.29
N ARG A 98 14.95 3.52 18.97
CA ARG A 98 15.12 2.17 19.50
C ARG A 98 14.21 1.17 18.78
N VAL A 99 13.79 1.48 17.55
CA VAL A 99 12.84 0.67 16.79
C VAL A 99 13.27 -0.80 16.66
N THR A 100 14.57 -1.10 16.56
CA THR A 100 15.08 -2.48 16.48
C THR A 100 14.98 -3.24 17.80
N GLU A 101 14.95 -2.54 18.93
CA GLU A 101 14.74 -3.14 20.25
C GLU A 101 13.25 -3.42 20.50
N VAL A 102 12.38 -2.52 20.03
CA VAL A 102 10.93 -2.61 20.21
C VAL A 102 10.30 -3.57 19.20
N VAL A 103 10.77 -3.51 17.95
CA VAL A 103 10.24 -4.27 16.81
C VAL A 103 11.27 -5.31 16.38
N SER A 104 11.31 -6.42 17.11
CA SER A 104 12.19 -7.55 16.76
C SER A 104 11.74 -8.17 15.44
N ARG A 105 12.59 -8.07 14.41
CA ARG A 105 12.36 -8.66 13.09
C ARG A 105 11.94 -10.13 13.20
N ASP A 106 12.72 -10.95 13.91
CA ASP A 106 12.49 -12.39 14.01
C ASP A 106 11.13 -12.73 14.62
N LEU A 107 10.69 -11.94 15.61
CA LEU A 107 9.37 -12.10 16.21
C LEU A 107 8.27 -11.70 15.23
N PHE A 108 8.45 -10.58 14.52
CA PHE A 108 7.48 -10.10 13.54
C PHE A 108 7.33 -11.07 12.36
N GLU A 109 8.43 -11.61 11.81
CA GLU A 109 8.40 -12.63 10.74
C GLU A 109 7.65 -13.91 11.14
N ARG A 110 7.66 -14.26 12.43
CA ARG A 110 7.04 -15.50 12.93
C ARG A 110 5.59 -15.32 13.35
N ARG A 111 5.18 -14.10 13.71
CA ARG A 111 3.91 -13.85 14.42
C ARG A 111 2.97 -12.87 13.73
N VAL A 112 3.50 -11.88 13.02
CA VAL A 112 2.72 -10.73 12.52
C VAL A 112 2.80 -10.58 11.00
N LEU A 113 3.97 -10.80 10.42
CA LEU A 113 4.26 -10.60 9.00
C LEU A 113 4.50 -11.95 8.32
N PRO A 114 4.36 -12.01 6.97
CA PRO A 114 4.71 -13.21 6.22
C PRO A 114 6.16 -13.65 6.47
N PRO A 115 6.45 -14.96 6.42
CA PRO A 115 7.83 -15.44 6.51
C PRO A 115 8.67 -14.86 5.36
N SER A 116 9.92 -14.53 5.67
CA SER A 116 10.88 -13.87 4.75
C SER A 116 10.51 -12.41 4.47
N ILE A 117 10.70 -11.53 5.45
CA ILE A 117 10.55 -10.09 5.24
C ILE A 117 11.50 -9.64 4.11
N VAL A 118 10.96 -8.79 3.23
CA VAL A 118 11.70 -8.24 2.08
C VAL A 118 12.70 -7.21 2.58
N GLU A 119 13.99 -7.59 2.62
CA GLU A 119 15.05 -6.79 3.26
C GLU A 119 15.15 -5.36 2.76
N PRO A 120 15.11 -5.07 1.44
CA PRO A 120 15.17 -3.68 0.98
C PRO A 120 14.04 -2.82 1.54
N ALA A 121 12.83 -3.36 1.69
CA ALA A 121 11.69 -2.61 2.22
C ALA A 121 11.78 -2.43 3.73
N TRP A 122 12.16 -3.48 4.46
CA TRP A 122 12.25 -3.44 5.93
C TRP A 122 13.44 -2.65 6.43
N GLY A 123 14.63 -2.92 5.90
CA GLY A 123 15.86 -2.25 6.30
C GLY A 123 15.77 -0.74 6.10
N GLU A 124 15.25 -0.29 4.95
CA GLU A 124 15.08 1.14 4.66
C GLU A 124 14.07 1.79 5.63
N LEU A 125 12.96 1.12 5.95
CA LEU A 125 11.98 1.63 6.93
C LEU A 125 12.58 1.76 8.32
N VAL A 126 13.25 0.72 8.81
CA VAL A 126 13.88 0.71 10.14
C VAL A 126 14.94 1.80 10.24
N GLU A 127 15.79 1.93 9.22
CA GLU A 127 16.82 2.97 9.18
C GLU A 127 16.21 4.39 9.24
N ARG A 128 15.20 4.65 8.41
CA ARG A 128 14.52 5.97 8.36
C ARG A 128 13.78 6.27 9.64
N ILE A 129 13.06 5.31 10.21
CA ILE A 129 12.35 5.51 11.48
C ILE A 129 13.35 5.77 12.61
N SER A 130 14.44 5.01 12.65
CA SER A 130 15.48 5.17 13.66
C SER A 130 16.19 6.53 13.59
N ARG A 131 16.47 7.02 12.37
CA ARG A 131 17.20 8.27 12.15
C ARG A 131 16.29 9.50 12.17
N ASP A 132 15.17 9.41 11.47
CA ASP A 132 14.34 10.55 11.09
C ASP A 132 12.97 10.56 11.82
N ASN A 133 12.62 9.51 12.57
CA ASN A 133 11.31 9.33 13.21
C ASN A 133 10.14 9.20 12.19
N LEU A 134 8.90 9.10 12.69
CA LEU A 134 7.73 8.70 11.90
C LEU A 134 7.30 9.75 10.88
N LEU A 135 7.21 11.03 11.24
CA LEU A 135 6.67 12.05 10.33
C LEU A 135 7.53 12.28 9.08
N PRO A 136 8.86 12.41 9.18
CA PRO A 136 9.72 12.45 7.99
C PRO A 136 9.68 11.14 7.19
N THR A 137 9.57 9.99 7.86
CA THR A 137 9.38 8.70 7.17
C THR A 137 8.09 8.69 6.35
N PHE A 138 6.98 9.18 6.90
CA PHE A 138 5.69 9.26 6.17
C PHE A 138 5.77 10.18 4.95
N ARG A 139 6.50 11.30 5.02
CA ARG A 139 6.78 12.15 3.85
C ARG A 139 7.57 11.40 2.78
N TRP A 140 8.56 10.62 3.19
CA TRP A 140 9.32 9.82 2.25
C TRP A 140 8.44 8.76 1.57
N GLU A 141 7.62 8.03 2.31
CA GLU A 141 6.69 7.03 1.76
C GLU A 141 5.68 7.66 0.78
N GLN A 142 5.16 8.85 1.12
CA GLN A 142 4.30 9.63 0.24
C GLN A 142 4.97 9.90 -1.11
N GLU A 143 6.23 10.36 -1.11
CA GLU A 143 6.98 10.61 -2.33
C GLU A 143 7.25 9.31 -3.11
N GLN A 144 7.42 8.16 -2.43
CA GLN A 144 7.54 6.87 -3.11
C GLN A 144 6.27 6.48 -3.89
N PHE A 145 5.08 6.74 -3.33
CA PHE A 145 3.80 6.54 -4.04
C PHE A 145 3.61 7.55 -5.17
N LYS A 146 3.89 8.82 -4.92
CA LYS A 146 3.78 9.88 -5.92
C LYS A 146 4.63 9.61 -7.17
N ALA A 147 5.81 8.99 -6.99
CA ALA A 147 6.69 8.59 -8.09
C ALA A 147 6.07 7.56 -9.05
N LEU A 148 4.97 6.88 -8.69
CA LEU A 148 4.25 5.97 -9.60
C LEU A 148 3.42 6.69 -10.67
N ARG A 149 3.04 7.95 -10.44
CA ARG A 149 2.09 8.67 -11.31
C ARG A 149 2.58 8.69 -12.77
N THR A 150 3.84 9.07 -13.00
CA THR A 150 4.40 9.17 -14.35
C THR A 150 4.48 7.80 -15.06
N PRO A 151 5.06 6.75 -14.46
CA PRO A 151 5.02 5.40 -15.05
C PRO A 151 3.62 4.89 -15.37
N MET A 152 2.62 5.17 -14.53
CA MET A 152 1.25 4.72 -14.75
C MET A 152 0.57 5.43 -15.92
N HIS A 153 0.75 6.74 -16.07
CA HIS A 153 0.25 7.44 -17.25
C HIS A 153 0.90 6.93 -18.54
N ALA A 154 2.22 6.71 -18.52
CA ALA A 154 2.91 6.12 -19.66
C ALA A 154 2.40 4.70 -20.01
N LEU A 155 2.04 3.90 -18.99
CA LEU A 155 1.39 2.60 -19.22
C LEU A 155 -0.01 2.76 -19.82
N ILE A 156 -0.81 3.72 -19.36
CA ILE A 156 -2.14 4.00 -19.93
C ILE A 156 -2.03 4.37 -21.41
N ASP A 157 -1.03 5.16 -21.80
CA ASP A 157 -0.80 5.49 -23.21
C ASP A 157 -0.47 4.26 -24.05
N VAL A 158 0.37 3.36 -23.53
CA VAL A 158 0.65 2.07 -24.19
C VAL A 158 -0.59 1.18 -24.26
N LEU A 159 -1.46 1.19 -23.25
CA LEU A 159 -2.73 0.46 -23.31
C LEU A 159 -3.67 1.03 -24.38
N ARG A 160 -3.62 2.33 -24.65
CA ARG A 160 -4.38 2.93 -25.77
C ARG A 160 -3.85 2.44 -27.12
N GLU A 161 -2.53 2.28 -27.27
CA GLU A 161 -1.94 1.63 -28.45
C GLU A 161 -2.39 0.16 -28.57
N CYS A 162 -2.36 -0.59 -27.46
CA CYS A 162 -2.86 -1.96 -27.40
C CYS A 162 -4.33 -2.06 -27.86
N ARG A 163 -5.18 -1.10 -27.47
CA ARG A 163 -6.59 -1.10 -27.85
C ARG A 163 -6.75 -1.01 -29.37
N VAL A 164 -5.98 -0.14 -30.02
CA VAL A 164 -5.99 0.00 -31.49
C VAL A 164 -5.55 -1.31 -32.17
N SER A 165 -4.51 -1.97 -31.64
CA SER A 165 -4.09 -3.28 -32.18
C SER A 165 -5.10 -4.39 -31.92
N ALA A 166 -5.80 -4.37 -30.79
CA ALA A 166 -6.86 -5.33 -30.45
C ALA A 166 -8.07 -5.19 -31.38
N GLU A 167 -8.48 -3.96 -31.72
CA GLU A 167 -9.53 -3.69 -32.73
C GLU A 167 -9.18 -4.30 -34.09
N GLN A 168 -7.89 -4.41 -34.40
CA GLN A 168 -7.36 -4.99 -35.63
C GLN A 168 -7.08 -6.50 -35.53
N GLY A 169 -7.33 -7.15 -34.39
CA GLY A 169 -7.03 -8.57 -34.17
C GLY A 169 -5.54 -8.89 -34.22
N SER A 170 -4.70 -7.95 -33.79
CA SER A 170 -3.23 -8.03 -33.87
C SER A 170 -2.54 -7.79 -32.54
N LEU A 171 -3.29 -7.72 -31.43
CA LEU A 171 -2.75 -7.35 -30.12
C LEU A 171 -1.58 -8.26 -29.73
N VAL A 172 -1.78 -9.58 -29.77
CA VAL A 172 -0.77 -10.55 -29.35
C VAL A 172 0.44 -10.48 -30.25
N GLN A 173 0.25 -10.39 -31.56
CA GLN A 173 1.36 -10.24 -32.50
C GLN A 173 2.20 -9.00 -32.17
N MET A 174 1.56 -7.86 -31.90
CA MET A 174 2.25 -6.60 -31.62
C MET A 174 2.99 -6.62 -30.28
N VAL A 175 2.41 -7.25 -29.25
CA VAL A 175 3.04 -7.38 -27.92
C VAL A 175 4.18 -8.40 -27.94
N GLU A 176 3.99 -9.58 -28.55
CA GLU A 176 5.02 -10.63 -28.59
C GLU A 176 6.25 -10.22 -29.40
N HIS A 177 6.05 -9.51 -30.52
CA HIS A 177 7.15 -9.00 -31.33
C HIS A 177 7.68 -7.65 -30.81
N ASN A 178 7.30 -7.24 -29.60
CA ASN A 178 7.76 -6.02 -28.95
C ASN A 178 7.57 -4.74 -29.79
N ARG A 179 6.52 -4.71 -30.63
CA ARG A 179 6.10 -3.53 -31.38
C ARG A 179 5.33 -2.56 -30.50
N ILE A 180 4.60 -3.10 -29.52
CA ILE A 180 4.01 -2.34 -28.41
C ILE A 180 4.70 -2.78 -27.11
N PRO A 181 5.34 -1.86 -26.35
CA PRO A 181 6.17 -2.21 -25.19
C PRO A 181 5.33 -2.45 -23.91
N LEU A 182 4.25 -3.22 -24.02
CA LEU A 182 3.29 -3.43 -22.92
C LEU A 182 3.97 -4.01 -21.68
N ARG A 183 4.73 -5.10 -21.83
CA ARG A 183 5.39 -5.80 -20.71
C ARG A 183 6.42 -4.90 -20.01
N GLN A 184 7.19 -4.15 -20.79
CA GLN A 184 8.24 -3.26 -20.30
C GLN A 184 7.66 -2.06 -19.54
N ARG A 185 6.43 -1.64 -19.85
CA ARG A 185 5.72 -0.60 -19.09
C ARG A 185 4.94 -1.16 -17.91
N PHE A 186 4.35 -2.33 -18.05
CA PHE A 186 3.50 -2.92 -17.02
C PHE A 186 4.30 -3.46 -15.84
N MET A 187 5.38 -4.23 -16.10
CA MET A 187 6.15 -4.90 -15.04
C MET A 187 6.72 -3.93 -13.99
N PRO A 188 7.30 -2.76 -14.35
CA PRO A 188 7.75 -1.79 -13.37
C PRO A 188 6.62 -1.22 -12.52
N VAL A 189 5.46 -0.90 -13.12
CA VAL A 189 4.29 -0.38 -12.39
C VAL A 189 3.76 -1.42 -11.41
N PHE A 190 3.53 -2.64 -11.90
CA PHE A 190 3.01 -3.75 -11.11
C PHE A 190 3.93 -4.10 -9.94
N SER A 191 5.21 -4.31 -10.21
CA SER A 191 6.21 -4.67 -9.19
C SER A 191 6.38 -3.56 -8.16
N ARG A 192 6.39 -2.30 -8.60
CA ARG A 192 6.52 -1.16 -7.69
C ARG A 192 5.29 -1.00 -6.81
N TRP A 193 4.09 -1.22 -7.32
CA TRP A 193 2.88 -1.19 -6.50
C TRP A 193 2.93 -2.23 -5.37
N HIS A 194 3.32 -3.47 -5.68
CA HIS A 194 3.52 -4.52 -4.69
C HIS A 194 4.57 -4.15 -3.64
N TYR A 195 5.70 -3.60 -4.08
CA TYR A 195 6.75 -3.13 -3.17
C TYR A 195 6.22 -2.08 -2.19
N LEU A 196 5.50 -1.08 -2.68
CA LEU A 196 5.00 0.01 -1.83
C LEU A 196 3.90 -0.44 -0.88
N VAL A 197 3.04 -1.36 -1.30
CA VAL A 197 2.02 -1.95 -0.41
C VAL A 197 2.69 -2.80 0.68
N THR A 198 3.73 -3.56 0.35
CA THR A 198 4.51 -4.33 1.32
C THR A 198 5.20 -3.41 2.32
N MET A 199 5.84 -2.35 1.84
CA MET A 199 6.43 -1.30 2.65
C MET A 199 5.38 -0.64 3.56
N PHE A 200 4.19 -0.34 3.04
CA PHE A 200 3.10 0.23 3.84
C PHE A 200 2.65 -0.71 4.97
N LEU A 201 2.53 -2.02 4.70
CA LEU A 201 2.22 -3.03 5.72
C LEU A 201 3.28 -3.09 6.81
N TYR A 202 4.57 -3.12 6.44
CA TYR A 202 5.67 -3.13 7.40
C TYR A 202 5.68 -1.86 8.26
N SER A 203 5.51 -0.72 7.62
CA SER A 203 5.41 0.58 8.30
C SER A 203 4.24 0.61 9.28
N ALA A 204 3.07 0.06 8.92
CA ALA A 204 1.94 -0.06 9.83
C ALA A 204 2.23 -0.99 11.02
N ALA A 205 2.87 -2.13 10.78
CA ALA A 205 3.26 -3.05 11.85
C ALA A 205 4.24 -2.39 12.83
N ILE A 206 5.28 -1.72 12.32
CA ILE A 206 6.26 -0.97 13.12
C ILE A 206 5.58 0.17 13.89
N CYS A 207 4.77 0.99 13.23
CA CYS A 207 4.09 2.11 13.88
C CYS A 207 3.16 1.64 15.00
N THR A 208 2.48 0.51 14.79
CA THR A 208 1.57 -0.06 15.78
C THR A 208 2.32 -0.57 17.00
N GLU A 209 3.43 -1.27 16.80
CA GLU A 209 4.23 -1.76 17.91
C GLU A 209 4.82 -0.59 18.71
N LEU A 210 5.40 0.40 18.03
CA LEU A 210 5.93 1.60 18.69
C LEU A 210 4.84 2.35 19.47
N TYR A 211 3.62 2.43 18.93
CA TYR A 211 2.48 3.06 19.59
C TYR A 211 2.02 2.27 20.83
N TYR A 212 1.88 0.94 20.72
CA TYR A 212 1.48 0.12 21.85
C TYR A 212 2.50 0.15 22.98
N HIS A 213 3.80 0.13 22.67
CA HIS A 213 4.84 0.24 23.69
C HIS A 213 4.91 1.63 24.31
N SER A 214 4.72 2.71 23.53
CA SER A 214 4.75 4.08 24.09
C SER A 214 3.59 4.36 25.03
N ASP A 215 2.43 3.77 24.75
CA ASP A 215 1.17 4.05 25.45
C ASP A 215 0.81 2.97 26.48
N GLY A 216 1.66 1.94 26.65
CA GLY A 216 1.46 0.86 27.61
C GLY A 216 0.30 -0.08 27.26
N LEU A 217 -0.01 -0.22 25.97
CA LEU A 217 -1.15 -0.99 25.45
C LEU A 217 -0.81 -2.45 25.13
N GLY A 218 0.44 -2.87 25.35
CA GLY A 218 0.93 -4.22 25.08
C GLY A 218 1.76 -4.31 23.80
N THR A 219 1.53 -5.36 23.00
CA THR A 219 2.31 -5.68 21.79
C THR A 219 1.41 -6.33 20.73
N LEU A 220 1.75 -6.20 19.45
CA LEU A 220 1.15 -6.96 18.36
C LEU A 220 1.57 -8.44 18.34
N VAL A 221 2.65 -8.78 19.03
CA VAL A 221 3.27 -10.11 18.96
C VAL A 221 2.62 -11.11 19.92
N GLU A 222 2.00 -10.61 20.99
CA GLU A 222 1.38 -11.41 22.05
C GLU A 222 -0.03 -10.92 22.36
N GLU A 223 -0.99 -11.85 22.45
CA GLU A 223 -2.30 -11.54 23.03
C GLU A 223 -2.15 -11.39 24.55
N SER A 224 -1.84 -10.18 25.02
CA SER A 224 -2.00 -9.85 26.43
C SER A 224 -3.49 -9.81 26.74
N ARG A 225 -4.04 -10.93 27.24
CA ARG A 225 -5.34 -10.91 27.91
C ARG A 225 -5.23 -9.88 29.04
N PRO A 226 -6.17 -8.92 29.17
CA PRO A 226 -6.12 -7.99 30.28
C PRO A 226 -6.08 -8.80 31.58
N SER A 227 -5.09 -8.49 32.42
CA SER A 227 -5.00 -9.00 33.77
C SER A 227 -6.33 -8.73 34.47
N ALA A 228 -6.73 -9.63 35.37
CA ALA A 228 -8.02 -9.57 36.06
C ALA A 228 -8.29 -8.20 36.74
N GLU A 229 -7.23 -7.44 37.05
CA GLU A 229 -7.26 -6.11 37.67
C GLU A 229 -7.85 -5.01 36.75
N LEU A 230 -7.67 -5.09 35.42
CA LEU A 230 -8.28 -4.13 34.49
C LEU A 230 -9.79 -4.39 34.31
N ARG A 231 -10.20 -5.67 34.34
CA ARG A 231 -11.62 -6.04 34.31
C ARG A 231 -12.37 -5.59 35.57
N GLN A 232 -11.70 -5.53 36.71
CA GLN A 232 -12.31 -5.04 37.95
C GLN A 232 -12.58 -3.54 37.91
N ARG A 233 -11.66 -2.74 37.33
CA ARG A 233 -11.85 -1.30 37.17
C ARG A 233 -12.95 -0.92 36.17
N GLU A 234 -13.09 -1.67 35.08
CA GLU A 234 -14.18 -1.43 34.11
C GLU A 234 -15.56 -1.84 34.66
N VAL A 235 -15.64 -2.88 35.50
CA VAL A 235 -16.88 -3.25 36.18
C VAL A 235 -17.27 -2.21 37.24
N GLU A 236 -16.29 -1.63 37.95
CA GLU A 236 -16.54 -0.58 38.95
C GLU A 236 -16.90 0.79 38.32
N SER A 237 -16.38 1.13 37.14
CA SER A 237 -16.73 2.39 36.47
C SER A 237 -18.07 2.38 35.75
N VAL A 238 -18.61 1.19 35.44
CA VAL A 238 -19.97 1.02 34.86
C VAL A 238 -21.04 0.93 35.96
N ALA A 239 -20.62 0.72 37.22
CA ALA A 239 -21.50 0.62 38.38
C ALA A 239 -21.67 1.95 39.17
N GLN A 240 -21.08 3.06 38.68
CA GLN A 240 -21.28 4.43 39.21
C GLN A 240 -22.13 5.26 38.23
#